data_AF-A0A7L0B8Z1-F1
#
_entry.id   AF-A0A7L0B8Z1-F1
#
_cell.length_a   1.000
_cell.length_b   1.000
_cell.length_c   1.000
_cell.angle_alpha   90.00
_cell.angle_beta   90.00
_cell.angle_gamma   90.00
#
_symmetry.space_group_name_H-M   'P 1'
#
loop_
_entity.id
_entity.type
_entity.pdbx_description
1 polymer ?
#
loop_
_entity_poly.entity_id
_entity_poly.type
_entity_poly.pdbx_seq_one_letter_code
_entity_poly.pdbx_strand_id
1 'polypeptide(L)'
;MMDEREDLVEDLLTEYAIQLSIQESNGAKPPVSSSYNDSFVPPSEENRKIVTSIKQGQVFGLQELVKQKYALDEADERGWFPLHEAAAQPIQQILEIILDASYKTMWEYKTCDGETPLTLAAKAGFVENVRTLLEKGVWPNTTNDKGETPLLIAIRRGSFEMVSTLIKHNCSIHQPCVKRWSAMHEAAKQGRKDIVAVLLKNGGNVNLKDGYGVTPLGVAAEYGHCDVLEHLIHKGGDVQALADDGASILFEAAGGGNPDCIALLLEYGGSGNVPSKAGLLPIHKAAYEGHYLALKYLIPVTSQTAIQKSGLSPVHSAADGQNSQCLELLIENGFDVNTLLAEHISNSYDDERKTALYFAVSNNDILCTEILLKAGANPNKDPLNCLLVAVRAGNHEIVRLLLSYGANVNCYFMLVNDTHFPSAIQYALNDEVMLRLLLNHGYNVEMCFDCMHQDIFGNSFVWSTPEEEILPGWTSSVIKDNPFCDFIAVPWLKHLAGKVVRVFIDYMDYVPLCTKIKFVLETQKEWTEIRQILDNPRPLKHLCRLKIRKLLGLRSLQKLSSMKKFPLPPVLKNYILYKEYDLYGKGIHLE
;
A
#
# COMPACT_ATOMS: atom_id res chain seq x y z
N MET A 1 -16.42 -14.82 -16.42
CA MET A 1 -17.23 -14.37 -15.26
C MET A 1 -16.57 -14.78 -13.93
N MET A 2 -15.24 -14.71 -13.87
CA MET A 2 -14.46 -14.98 -12.66
C MET A 2 -13.20 -14.10 -12.59
N ASP A 3 -13.11 -13.07 -13.45
CA ASP A 3 -11.97 -12.14 -13.59
C ASP A 3 -12.18 -10.81 -12.86
N GLU A 4 -13.33 -10.61 -12.18
CA GLU A 4 -13.65 -9.33 -11.49
C GLU A 4 -13.52 -9.44 -9.95
N ARG A 5 -12.98 -10.55 -9.42
CA ARG A 5 -12.97 -10.84 -7.96
C ARG A 5 -11.63 -10.65 -7.26
N GLU A 6 -10.55 -10.53 -8.00
CA GLU A 6 -9.19 -10.63 -7.46
C GLU A 6 -8.48 -9.28 -7.44
N ASP A 7 -8.78 -8.39 -8.41
CA ASP A 7 -8.48 -6.95 -8.30
C ASP A 7 -9.05 -6.37 -6.99
N LEU A 8 -10.17 -6.92 -6.49
CA LEU A 8 -10.82 -6.46 -5.26
C LEU A 8 -9.98 -6.57 -3.99
N VAL A 9 -8.97 -7.43 -3.82
CA VAL A 9 -8.31 -7.57 -2.50
C VAL A 9 -7.17 -6.56 -2.31
N GLU A 10 -6.34 -6.40 -3.34
CA GLU A 10 -5.32 -5.36 -3.41
C GLU A 10 -6.00 -4.00 -3.62
N ASP A 11 -7.06 -3.92 -4.43
CA ASP A 11 -7.92 -2.73 -4.49
C ASP A 11 -8.66 -2.51 -3.18
N LEU A 12 -9.14 -3.46 -2.37
CA LEU A 12 -9.88 -3.10 -1.14
C LEU A 12 -8.97 -2.48 -0.08
N LEU A 13 -7.73 -2.95 0.09
CA LEU A 13 -6.78 -2.37 1.04
C LEU A 13 -6.21 -1.05 0.50
N THR A 14 -5.91 -1.00 -0.80
CA THR A 14 -5.39 0.22 -1.45
C THR A 14 -6.50 1.24 -1.64
N GLU A 15 -7.73 0.88 -2.01
CA GLU A 15 -8.95 1.70 -2.10
C GLU A 15 -9.45 2.13 -0.73
N TYR A 16 -9.20 1.39 0.36
CA TYR A 16 -9.46 1.85 1.73
C TYR A 16 -8.43 2.90 2.18
N ALA A 17 -7.13 2.67 1.94
CA ALA A 17 -6.07 3.66 2.20
C ALA A 17 -6.15 4.89 1.27
N ILE A 18 -6.54 4.68 0.01
CA ILE A 18 -6.87 5.68 -0.99
C ILE A 18 -8.20 6.34 -0.60
N GLN A 19 -9.22 5.67 -0.06
CA GLN A 19 -10.44 6.33 0.44
C GLN A 19 -10.17 7.17 1.68
N LEU A 20 -9.26 6.77 2.57
CA LEU A 20 -8.81 7.60 3.69
C LEU A 20 -8.05 8.84 3.16
N SER A 21 -7.11 8.63 2.24
CA SER A 21 -6.34 9.71 1.60
C SER A 21 -7.22 10.63 0.72
N ILE A 22 -8.22 10.06 0.04
CA ILE A 22 -9.23 10.75 -0.78
C ILE A 22 -10.28 11.41 0.13
N GLN A 23 -10.61 10.89 1.32
CA GLN A 23 -11.47 11.59 2.28
C GLN A 23 -10.74 12.81 2.88
N GLU A 24 -9.43 12.72 3.07
CA GLU A 24 -8.58 13.86 3.48
C GLU A 24 -8.37 14.87 2.35
N SER A 25 -8.28 14.43 1.09
CA SER A 25 -8.04 15.32 -0.06
C SER A 25 -9.30 15.78 -0.82
N ASN A 26 -10.44 15.09 -0.72
CA ASN A 26 -11.75 15.52 -1.25
C ASN A 26 -12.50 16.46 -0.29
N GLY A 27 -11.96 16.74 0.89
CA GLY A 27 -12.32 17.95 1.64
C GLY A 27 -12.00 19.25 0.89
N ALA A 28 -11.25 19.19 -0.22
CA ALA A 28 -10.70 20.34 -0.94
C ALA A 28 -10.95 20.37 -2.46
N LYS A 29 -11.99 19.69 -2.99
CA LYS A 29 -12.40 19.87 -4.41
C LYS A 29 -13.85 20.31 -4.55
N PRO A 30 -14.14 21.42 -5.25
CA PRO A 30 -15.51 21.88 -5.48
C PRO A 30 -16.21 20.98 -6.53
N PRO A 31 -17.51 20.71 -6.41
CA PRO A 31 -18.24 19.93 -7.39
C PRO A 31 -18.40 20.71 -8.70
N VAL A 32 -18.29 19.97 -9.81
CA VAL A 32 -18.50 20.45 -11.17
C VAL A 32 -19.96 20.88 -11.35
N SER A 33 -20.13 22.11 -11.81
CA SER A 33 -21.40 22.80 -12.05
C SER A 33 -22.35 21.99 -12.94
N SER A 34 -23.49 21.55 -12.37
CA SER A 34 -24.68 21.25 -13.17
C SER A 34 -25.28 22.56 -13.66
N SER A 35 -25.41 22.69 -14.98
CA SER A 35 -25.92 23.89 -15.64
C SER A 35 -27.37 24.19 -15.26
N TYR A 36 -27.57 25.16 -14.36
CA TYR A 36 -28.79 25.96 -14.33
C TYR A 36 -28.53 27.23 -15.11
N ASN A 37 -28.79 27.19 -16.43
CA ASN A 37 -28.92 28.39 -17.25
C ASN A 37 -30.32 28.97 -17.01
N ASP A 38 -30.48 29.65 -15.88
CA ASP A 38 -31.46 30.73 -15.74
C ASP A 38 -30.67 32.03 -15.62
N SER A 39 -31.11 33.06 -16.34
CA SER A 39 -30.44 34.37 -16.40
C SER A 39 -30.21 34.94 -14.99
N PHE A 40 -28.96 34.92 -14.52
CA PHE A 40 -28.59 35.55 -13.24
C PHE A 40 -28.95 37.04 -13.28
N VAL A 41 -29.86 37.45 -12.41
CA VAL A 41 -30.21 38.87 -12.20
C VAL A 41 -29.39 39.36 -11.03
N PRO A 42 -28.52 40.37 -11.21
CA PRO A 42 -27.69 40.87 -10.12
C PRO A 42 -28.57 41.47 -8.99
N PRO A 43 -28.22 41.25 -7.72
CA PRO A 43 -28.99 41.75 -6.59
C PRO A 43 -29.05 43.28 -6.58
N SER A 44 -30.20 43.80 -6.14
CA SER A 44 -30.51 45.22 -6.00
C SER A 44 -29.52 45.95 -5.11
N GLU A 45 -29.46 47.28 -5.23
CA GLU A 45 -28.60 48.10 -4.36
C GLU A 45 -29.02 47.98 -2.90
N GLU A 46 -30.32 47.80 -2.66
CA GLU A 46 -30.94 47.56 -1.37
C GLU A 46 -30.48 46.23 -0.75
N ASN A 47 -30.50 45.12 -1.50
CA ASN A 47 -29.97 43.83 -1.03
C ASN A 47 -28.47 43.95 -0.69
N ARG A 48 -27.68 44.60 -1.55
CA ARG A 48 -26.25 44.81 -1.28
C ARG A 48 -26.00 45.59 0.00
N LYS A 49 -26.80 46.63 0.28
CA LYS A 49 -26.74 47.40 1.54
C LYS A 49 -27.09 46.54 2.76
N ILE A 50 -28.12 45.69 2.67
CA ILE A 50 -28.48 44.75 3.74
C ILE A 50 -27.32 43.78 4.00
N VAL A 51 -26.79 43.13 2.97
CA VAL A 51 -25.71 42.14 3.08
C VAL A 51 -24.42 42.78 3.61
N THR A 52 -24.05 44.00 3.18
CA THR A 52 -22.88 44.68 3.73
C THR A 52 -23.06 45.07 5.19
N SER A 53 -24.25 45.53 5.59
CA SER A 53 -24.56 45.80 7.00
C SER A 53 -24.51 44.53 7.86
N ILE A 54 -24.98 43.38 7.37
CA ILE A 54 -24.86 42.07 8.04
C ILE A 54 -23.38 41.71 8.22
N LYS A 55 -22.58 41.75 7.14
CA LYS A 55 -21.14 41.43 7.17
C LYS A 55 -20.36 42.30 8.14
N GLN A 56 -20.71 43.59 8.22
CA GLN A 56 -20.08 44.56 9.11
C GLN A 56 -20.60 44.51 10.55
N GLY A 57 -21.63 43.71 10.84
CA GLY A 57 -22.18 43.60 12.19
C GLY A 57 -23.06 44.78 12.63
N GLN A 58 -23.65 45.52 11.70
CA GLN A 58 -24.39 46.75 12.00
C GLN A 58 -25.86 46.47 12.35
N VAL A 59 -26.22 46.56 13.64
CA VAL A 59 -27.58 46.28 14.13
C VAL A 59 -28.55 47.46 13.94
N PHE A 60 -28.14 48.69 14.30
CA PHE A 60 -29.04 49.85 14.39
C PHE A 60 -29.62 50.30 13.04
N GLY A 61 -28.89 50.13 11.93
CA GLY A 61 -29.36 50.48 10.59
C GLY A 61 -30.16 49.37 9.91
N LEU A 62 -29.98 48.12 10.36
CA LEU A 62 -30.53 46.95 9.69
C LEU A 62 -32.06 46.89 9.80
N GLN A 63 -32.64 47.29 10.94
CA GLN A 63 -34.10 47.29 11.15
C GLN A 63 -34.86 48.16 10.12
N GLU A 64 -34.27 49.28 9.69
CA GLU A 64 -34.87 50.14 8.68
C GLU A 64 -34.70 49.58 7.27
N LEU A 65 -33.52 49.04 6.94
CA LEU A 65 -33.24 48.43 5.63
C LEU A 65 -34.13 47.20 5.36
N VAL A 66 -34.40 46.42 6.41
CA VAL A 66 -35.15 45.17 6.35
C VAL A 66 -36.66 45.37 6.11
N LYS A 67 -37.17 46.61 6.19
CA LYS A 67 -38.55 46.93 5.78
C LYS A 67 -38.81 46.64 4.29
N GLN A 68 -37.76 46.67 3.47
CA GLN A 68 -37.82 46.34 2.04
C GLN A 68 -37.76 44.83 1.84
N LYS A 69 -38.86 44.12 2.14
CA LYS A 69 -38.89 42.65 2.18
C LYS A 69 -38.42 41.97 0.89
N TYR A 70 -38.68 42.56 -0.28
CA TYR A 70 -38.24 42.00 -1.57
C TYR A 70 -36.71 41.83 -1.64
N ALA A 71 -35.95 42.70 -0.98
CA ALA A 71 -34.49 42.63 -0.99
C ALA A 71 -33.95 41.46 -0.16
N LEU A 72 -34.75 40.87 0.74
CA LEU A 72 -34.39 39.63 1.44
C LEU A 72 -34.56 38.38 0.57
N ASP A 73 -35.30 38.52 -0.53
CA ASP A 73 -35.62 37.43 -1.46
C ASP A 73 -34.60 37.29 -2.60
N GLU A 74 -33.59 38.15 -2.61
CA GLU A 74 -32.55 38.18 -3.64
C GLU A 74 -31.31 37.43 -3.15
N ALA A 75 -30.85 36.48 -3.95
CA ALA A 75 -29.61 35.74 -3.71
C ALA A 75 -28.44 36.35 -4.50
N ASP A 76 -27.24 36.26 -3.94
CA ASP A 76 -26.01 36.60 -4.67
C ASP A 76 -25.59 35.49 -5.67
N GLU A 77 -24.44 35.67 -6.31
CA GLU A 77 -23.86 34.71 -7.29
C GLU A 77 -23.61 33.31 -6.70
N ARG A 78 -23.55 33.19 -5.37
CA ARG A 78 -23.33 31.93 -4.65
C ARG A 78 -24.66 31.32 -4.16
N GLY A 79 -25.79 31.93 -4.52
CA GLY A 79 -27.10 31.54 -3.99
C GLY A 79 -27.30 31.95 -2.53
N TRP A 80 -26.50 32.87 -1.99
CA TRP A 80 -26.65 33.33 -0.61
C TRP A 80 -27.71 34.42 -0.51
N PHE A 81 -28.78 34.10 0.20
CA PHE A 81 -29.75 35.09 0.68
C PHE A 81 -29.23 35.79 1.94
N PRO A 82 -29.71 37.00 2.29
CA PRO A 82 -29.31 37.69 3.52
C PRO A 82 -29.45 36.84 4.80
N LEU A 83 -30.40 35.91 4.83
CA LEU A 83 -30.55 34.96 5.94
C LEU A 83 -29.36 33.99 6.08
N HIS A 84 -28.77 33.52 4.97
CA HIS A 84 -27.58 32.67 5.01
C HIS A 84 -26.39 33.42 5.59
N GLU A 85 -26.21 34.68 5.16
CA GLU A 85 -25.15 35.54 5.69
C GLU A 85 -25.35 35.81 7.18
N ALA A 86 -26.59 36.11 7.60
CA ALA A 86 -26.91 36.35 9.00
C ALA A 86 -26.72 35.09 9.87
N ALA A 87 -27.06 33.91 9.37
CA ALA A 87 -26.85 32.66 10.08
C ALA A 87 -25.36 32.34 10.28
N ALA A 88 -24.52 32.73 9.30
CA ALA A 88 -23.07 32.60 9.34
C ALA A 88 -22.35 33.78 10.04
N GLN A 89 -23.08 34.62 10.79
CA GLN A 89 -22.52 35.80 11.46
C GLN A 89 -22.68 35.69 13.00
N PRO A 90 -21.66 36.04 13.82
CA PRO A 90 -21.66 35.77 15.27
C PRO A 90 -22.62 36.60 16.15
N ILE A 91 -23.18 37.70 15.66
CA ILE A 91 -24.08 38.61 16.36
C ILE A 91 -25.52 38.10 16.17
N GLN A 92 -26.01 37.39 17.20
CA GLN A 92 -27.36 36.83 17.25
C GLN A 92 -28.48 37.83 16.89
N GLN A 93 -28.36 39.09 17.31
CA GLN A 93 -29.36 40.13 17.05
C GLN A 93 -29.59 40.38 15.55
N ILE A 94 -28.55 40.22 14.72
CA ILE A 94 -28.65 40.37 13.26
C ILE A 94 -29.47 39.23 12.68
N LEU A 95 -29.21 38.01 13.12
CA LEU A 95 -30.00 36.85 12.73
C LEU A 95 -31.46 37.01 13.15
N GLU A 96 -31.75 37.45 14.37
CA GLU A 96 -33.12 37.68 14.84
C GLU A 96 -33.88 38.70 13.99
N ILE A 97 -33.25 39.85 13.69
CA ILE A 97 -33.86 40.90 12.85
C ILE A 97 -34.19 40.36 11.45
N ILE A 98 -33.25 39.64 10.83
CA ILE A 98 -33.45 39.10 9.48
C ILE A 98 -34.50 37.99 9.49
N LEU A 99 -34.46 37.11 10.49
CA LEU A 99 -35.40 36.01 10.59
C LEU A 99 -36.84 36.50 10.79
N ASP A 100 -37.05 37.51 11.65
CA ASP A 100 -38.37 38.09 11.93
C ASP A 100 -39.00 38.81 10.73
N ALA A 101 -38.17 39.33 9.83
CA ALA A 101 -38.64 40.00 8.63
C ALA A 101 -38.79 39.08 7.42
N SER A 102 -37.99 38.01 7.35
CA SER A 102 -37.98 37.02 6.27
C SER A 102 -39.24 36.16 6.21
N TYR A 103 -39.52 35.58 5.03
CA TYR A 103 -40.61 34.62 4.88
C TYR A 103 -40.17 33.22 5.31
N LYS A 104 -41.03 32.51 6.05
CA LYS A 104 -40.73 31.15 6.56
C LYS A 104 -40.35 30.15 5.47
N THR A 105 -40.86 30.31 4.25
CA THR A 105 -40.53 29.46 3.11
C THR A 105 -39.05 29.48 2.74
N MET A 106 -38.33 30.55 3.11
CA MET A 106 -36.91 30.74 2.79
C MET A 106 -35.96 30.12 3.79
N TRP A 107 -36.45 29.74 4.96
CA TRP A 107 -35.60 29.22 6.04
C TRP A 107 -34.95 27.88 5.70
N GLU A 108 -35.46 27.21 4.67
CA GLU A 108 -34.97 25.94 4.15
C GLU A 108 -34.33 26.07 2.76
N TYR A 109 -34.22 27.29 2.23
CA TYR A 109 -33.54 27.51 0.94
C TYR A 109 -32.07 27.15 1.08
N LYS A 110 -31.51 26.66 -0.02
CA LYS A 110 -30.13 26.23 -0.09
C LYS A 110 -29.31 27.22 -0.90
N THR A 111 -28.06 27.40 -0.48
CA THR A 111 -27.04 28.07 -1.30
C THR A 111 -26.68 27.23 -2.52
N CYS A 112 -25.89 27.77 -3.46
CA CYS A 112 -25.35 26.98 -4.58
C CYS A 112 -24.41 25.84 -4.11
N ASP A 113 -23.81 25.99 -2.91
CA ASP A 113 -23.04 24.92 -2.25
C ASP A 113 -23.95 23.90 -1.53
N GLY A 114 -25.26 24.11 -1.57
CA GLY A 114 -26.26 23.22 -1.01
C GLY A 114 -26.52 23.38 0.48
N GLU A 115 -26.04 24.45 1.12
CA GLU A 115 -26.17 24.66 2.57
C GLU A 115 -27.46 25.38 2.92
N THR A 116 -28.11 25.01 4.02
CA THR A 116 -29.23 25.76 4.61
C THR A 116 -28.72 26.79 5.62
N PRO A 117 -29.53 27.77 6.04
CA PRO A 117 -29.16 28.68 7.13
C PRO A 117 -28.76 27.92 8.41
N LEU A 118 -29.47 26.83 8.73
CA LEU A 118 -29.17 26.01 9.91
C LEU A 118 -27.84 25.25 9.76
N THR A 119 -27.56 24.66 8.59
CA THR A 119 -26.27 23.99 8.38
C THR A 119 -25.12 24.99 8.33
N LEU A 120 -25.32 26.22 7.82
CA LEU A 120 -24.31 27.29 7.89
C LEU A 120 -24.03 27.75 9.32
N ALA A 121 -25.06 27.98 10.14
CA ALA A 121 -24.88 28.35 11.55
C ALA A 121 -24.12 27.23 12.30
N ALA A 122 -24.49 25.97 12.06
CA ALA A 122 -23.79 24.82 12.60
C ALA A 122 -22.34 24.74 12.08
N LYS A 123 -22.12 24.93 10.77
CA LYS A 123 -20.79 25.00 10.16
C LYS A 123 -19.97 26.19 10.61
N ALA A 124 -20.57 27.28 11.09
CA ALA A 124 -19.83 28.40 11.65
C ALA A 124 -19.52 28.20 13.15
N GLY A 125 -20.22 27.28 13.82
CA GLY A 125 -20.04 27.00 15.25
C GLY A 125 -20.85 27.91 16.17
N PHE A 126 -21.83 28.65 15.64
CA PHE A 126 -22.61 29.61 16.42
C PHE A 126 -23.82 28.94 17.07
N VAL A 127 -23.61 28.45 18.30
CA VAL A 127 -24.63 27.70 19.07
C VAL A 127 -25.89 28.52 19.31
N GLU A 128 -25.76 29.81 19.64
CA GLU A 128 -26.91 30.68 19.85
C GLU A 128 -27.70 30.92 18.56
N ASN A 129 -27.03 31.06 17.41
CA ASN A 129 -27.72 31.17 16.12
C ASN A 129 -28.49 29.88 15.80
N VAL A 130 -27.90 28.71 16.05
CA VAL A 130 -28.58 27.42 15.92
C VAL A 130 -29.79 27.35 16.84
N ARG A 131 -29.66 27.80 18.10
CA ARG A 131 -30.76 27.84 19.08
C ARG A 131 -31.90 28.74 18.58
N THR A 132 -31.60 29.97 18.16
CA THR A 132 -32.59 30.92 17.65
C THR A 132 -33.34 30.38 16.43
N LEU A 133 -32.63 29.78 15.47
CA LEU A 133 -33.24 29.17 14.28
C LEU A 133 -34.24 28.06 14.68
N LEU A 134 -33.84 27.18 15.60
CA LEU A 134 -34.69 26.07 16.06
C LEU A 134 -35.89 26.55 16.89
N GLU A 135 -35.71 27.54 17.76
CA GLU A 135 -36.80 28.14 18.57
C GLU A 135 -37.87 28.81 17.69
N LYS A 136 -37.46 29.38 16.56
CA LYS A 136 -38.36 30.02 15.60
C LYS A 136 -39.08 29.04 14.68
N GLY A 137 -38.65 27.77 14.67
CA GLY A 137 -39.31 26.67 13.98
C GLY A 137 -38.66 26.24 12.66
N VAL A 138 -37.36 26.52 12.45
CA VAL A 138 -36.59 25.94 11.34
C VAL A 138 -36.49 24.43 11.53
N TRP A 139 -36.60 23.66 10.44
CA TRP A 139 -36.62 22.21 10.52
C TRP A 139 -35.23 21.65 10.86
N PRO A 140 -35.07 20.84 11.93
CA PRO A 140 -33.74 20.43 12.42
C PRO A 140 -33.04 19.37 11.55
N ASN A 141 -33.74 18.82 10.55
CA ASN A 141 -33.33 17.60 9.84
C ASN A 141 -33.05 17.82 8.34
N THR A 142 -33.17 19.07 7.86
CA THR A 142 -32.89 19.39 6.46
C THR A 142 -31.40 19.19 6.18
N THR A 143 -31.08 18.30 5.26
CA THR A 143 -29.69 18.01 4.88
C THR A 143 -29.20 19.01 3.85
N ASN A 144 -27.91 19.33 3.91
CA ASN A 144 -27.25 20.00 2.80
C ASN A 144 -27.11 19.06 1.58
N ASP A 145 -26.58 19.55 0.46
CA ASP A 145 -26.43 18.73 -0.76
C ASP A 145 -25.35 17.64 -0.64
N LYS A 146 -24.48 17.73 0.36
CA LYS A 146 -23.57 16.65 0.76
C LYS A 146 -24.27 15.56 1.57
N GLY A 147 -25.58 15.68 1.83
CA GLY A 147 -26.34 14.74 2.64
C GLY A 147 -25.99 14.77 4.13
N GLU A 148 -25.37 15.87 4.62
CA GLU A 148 -25.03 16.06 6.03
C GLU A 148 -26.22 16.68 6.77
N THR A 149 -26.59 16.10 7.91
CA THR A 149 -27.56 16.70 8.82
C THR A 149 -26.91 17.79 9.68
N PRO A 150 -27.67 18.79 10.18
CA PRO A 150 -27.16 19.75 11.16
C PRO A 150 -26.54 19.07 12.39
N LEU A 151 -27.11 17.94 12.82
CA LEU A 151 -26.59 17.11 13.91
C LEU A 151 -25.21 16.53 13.58
N LEU A 152 -25.02 15.97 12.37
CA LEU A 152 -23.71 15.45 11.96
C LEU A 152 -22.65 16.57 11.95
N ILE A 153 -23.00 17.76 11.46
CA ILE A 153 -22.10 18.92 11.43
C ILE A 153 -21.72 19.36 12.85
N ALA A 154 -22.70 19.40 13.77
CA ALA A 154 -22.46 19.73 15.18
C ALA A 154 -21.48 18.74 15.84
N ILE A 155 -21.60 17.44 15.53
CA ILE A 155 -20.70 16.40 16.03
C ILE A 155 -19.33 16.53 15.37
N ARG A 156 -19.23 16.76 14.06
CA ARG A 156 -17.94 17.05 13.37
C ARG A 156 -17.19 18.24 13.95
N ARG A 157 -17.90 19.23 14.48
CA ARG A 157 -17.30 20.33 15.21
C ARG A 157 -16.95 20.01 16.66
N GLY A 158 -17.37 18.86 17.18
CA GLY A 158 -17.19 18.50 18.59
C GLY A 158 -17.97 19.40 19.55
N SER A 159 -19.06 20.04 19.11
CA SER A 159 -19.83 20.94 19.97
C SER A 159 -20.94 20.20 20.70
N PHE A 160 -20.66 19.79 21.94
CA PHE A 160 -21.63 19.12 22.81
C PHE A 160 -22.88 19.98 23.04
N GLU A 161 -22.71 21.30 23.18
CA GLU A 161 -23.82 22.21 23.39
C GLU A 161 -24.75 22.27 22.17
N MET A 162 -24.17 22.35 20.96
CA MET A 162 -24.94 22.35 19.71
C MET A 162 -25.67 21.03 19.47
N VAL A 163 -25.03 19.90 19.79
CA VAL A 163 -25.69 18.59 19.77
C VAL A 163 -26.87 18.57 20.75
N SER A 164 -26.67 19.10 21.97
CA SER A 164 -27.70 19.15 22.99
C SER A 164 -28.86 20.06 22.60
N THR A 165 -28.62 21.20 21.93
CA THR A 165 -29.69 22.08 21.44
C THR A 165 -30.48 21.41 20.32
N LEU A 166 -29.82 20.80 19.33
CA LEU A 166 -30.49 20.09 18.24
C LEU A 166 -31.38 18.94 18.75
N ILE A 167 -30.91 18.15 19.71
CA ILE A 167 -31.69 17.06 20.31
C ILE A 167 -32.90 17.59 21.10
N LYS A 168 -32.75 18.69 21.86
CA LYS A 168 -33.87 19.32 22.59
C LYS A 168 -34.99 19.80 21.66
N HIS A 169 -34.65 20.14 20.42
CA HIS A 169 -35.60 20.57 19.39
C HIS A 169 -36.02 19.43 18.43
N ASN A 170 -36.06 18.18 18.91
CA ASN A 170 -36.57 17.00 18.20
C ASN A 170 -35.86 16.68 16.87
N CYS A 171 -34.54 16.88 16.80
CA CYS A 171 -33.73 16.37 15.69
C CYS A 171 -33.79 14.82 15.62
N SER A 172 -33.80 14.29 14.39
CA SER A 172 -33.79 12.86 14.11
C SER A 172 -32.38 12.29 14.28
N ILE A 173 -32.16 11.61 15.40
CA ILE A 173 -30.87 10.96 15.73
C ILE A 173 -30.51 9.86 14.74
N HIS A 174 -31.52 9.19 14.18
CA HIS A 174 -31.34 8.04 13.29
C HIS A 174 -31.23 8.40 11.81
N GLN A 175 -31.37 9.67 11.45
CA GLN A 175 -31.32 10.06 10.04
C GLN A 175 -29.95 9.69 9.45
N PRO A 176 -29.90 8.72 8.51
CA PRO A 176 -28.65 8.35 7.88
C PRO A 176 -28.19 9.49 6.97
N CYS A 177 -26.90 9.77 7.01
CA CYS A 177 -26.22 10.59 6.01
C CYS A 177 -25.74 9.69 4.86
N VAL A 178 -24.85 10.21 4.01
CA VAL A 178 -24.24 9.46 2.91
C VAL A 178 -23.67 8.12 3.40
N LYS A 179 -23.88 7.05 2.62
CA LYS A 179 -23.48 5.67 2.96
C LYS A 179 -24.01 5.20 4.33
N ARG A 180 -25.20 5.63 4.73
CA ARG A 180 -25.81 5.28 6.03
C ARG A 180 -24.97 5.67 7.26
N TRP A 181 -24.01 6.59 7.10
CA TRP A 181 -23.22 7.11 8.20
C TRP A 181 -24.13 7.88 9.18
N SER A 182 -23.97 7.67 10.48
CA SER A 182 -24.89 8.21 11.48
C SER A 182 -24.17 9.09 12.49
N ALA A 183 -24.93 9.87 13.26
CA ALA A 183 -24.43 10.65 14.39
C ALA A 183 -23.64 9.78 15.39
N MET A 184 -24.08 8.53 15.63
CA MET A 184 -23.39 7.59 16.51
C MET A 184 -22.03 7.16 15.97
N HIS A 185 -21.93 6.90 14.66
CA HIS A 185 -20.67 6.53 14.00
C HIS A 185 -19.68 7.69 14.06
N GLU A 186 -20.12 8.90 13.75
CA GLU A 186 -19.27 10.09 13.79
C GLU A 186 -18.78 10.40 15.22
N ALA A 187 -19.66 10.30 16.23
CA ALA A 187 -19.28 10.52 17.62
C ALA A 187 -18.29 9.44 18.12
N ALA A 188 -18.46 8.20 17.67
CA ALA A 188 -17.53 7.11 17.95
C ALA A 188 -16.16 7.33 17.29
N LYS A 189 -16.13 7.71 16.00
CA LYS A 189 -14.90 8.03 15.26
C LYS A 189 -14.08 9.13 15.93
N GLN A 190 -14.72 10.11 16.55
CA GLN A 190 -14.06 11.22 17.23
C GLN A 190 -13.72 10.96 18.71
N GLY A 191 -14.09 9.80 19.27
CA GLY A 191 -13.84 9.52 20.69
C GLY A 191 -14.69 10.38 21.65
N ARG A 192 -15.84 10.90 21.19
CA ARG A 192 -16.68 11.82 21.97
C ARG A 192 -17.68 11.07 22.83
N LYS A 193 -17.20 10.49 23.93
CA LYS A 193 -18.02 9.75 24.91
C LYS A 193 -19.20 10.57 25.47
N ASP A 194 -19.00 11.87 25.66
CA ASP A 194 -20.03 12.82 26.08
C ASP A 194 -21.20 12.89 25.08
N ILE A 195 -20.87 13.02 23.79
CA ILE A 195 -21.85 13.06 22.70
C ILE A 195 -22.52 11.70 22.53
N VAL A 196 -21.76 10.59 22.54
CA VAL A 196 -22.29 9.23 22.49
C VAL A 196 -23.30 8.99 23.61
N ALA A 197 -22.97 9.37 24.84
CA ALA A 197 -23.86 9.21 25.99
C ALA A 197 -25.18 9.98 25.84
N VAL A 198 -25.12 11.21 25.30
CA VAL A 198 -26.33 12.01 25.06
C VAL A 198 -27.17 11.45 23.91
N LEU A 199 -26.55 10.97 22.83
CA LEU A 199 -27.27 10.32 21.73
C LEU A 199 -27.99 9.06 22.22
N LEU A 200 -27.32 8.20 22.99
CA LEU A 200 -27.92 6.98 23.57
C LEU A 200 -29.05 7.31 24.55
N LYS A 201 -28.90 8.33 25.40
CA LYS A 201 -29.96 8.77 26.33
C LYS A 201 -31.24 9.19 25.61
N ASN A 202 -31.14 9.66 24.37
CA ASN A 202 -32.27 10.14 23.58
C ASN A 202 -32.72 9.13 22.50
N GLY A 203 -32.39 7.84 22.67
CA GLY A 203 -32.88 6.78 21.79
C GLY A 203 -31.90 6.33 20.71
N GLY A 204 -30.66 6.81 20.72
CA GLY A 204 -29.61 6.34 19.81
C GLY A 204 -29.44 4.81 19.85
N ASN A 205 -29.28 4.20 18.68
CA ASN A 205 -29.11 2.75 18.56
C ASN A 205 -27.62 2.39 18.54
N VAL A 206 -27.17 1.66 19.57
CA VAL A 206 -25.79 1.19 19.73
C VAL A 206 -25.36 0.19 18.65
N ASN A 207 -26.31 -0.55 18.07
CA ASN A 207 -26.08 -1.59 17.06
C ASN A 207 -26.50 -1.14 15.65
N LEU A 208 -26.61 0.17 15.41
CA LEU A 208 -26.89 0.70 14.09
C LEU A 208 -25.74 0.32 13.14
N LYS A 209 -26.06 -0.14 11.94
CA LYS A 209 -25.05 -0.44 10.91
C LYS A 209 -24.99 0.66 9.86
N ASP A 210 -23.78 1.06 9.50
CA ASP A 210 -23.52 1.95 8.38
C ASP A 210 -23.66 1.23 7.03
N GLY A 211 -23.18 1.85 5.95
CA GLY A 211 -23.26 1.32 4.58
C GLY A 211 -22.34 0.14 4.31
N TYR A 212 -21.43 -0.16 5.23
CA TYR A 212 -20.49 -1.29 5.17
C TYR A 212 -20.81 -2.34 6.24
N GLY A 213 -21.93 -2.20 6.95
CA GLY A 213 -22.32 -3.10 8.02
C GLY A 213 -21.58 -2.88 9.35
N VAL A 214 -20.73 -1.85 9.44
CA VAL A 214 -19.92 -1.53 10.62
C VAL A 214 -20.81 -0.81 11.64
N THR A 215 -20.63 -1.14 12.92
CA THR A 215 -21.36 -0.51 14.04
C THR A 215 -20.55 0.63 14.65
N PRO A 216 -21.15 1.54 15.46
CA PRO A 216 -20.40 2.54 16.22
C PRO A 216 -19.33 1.92 17.11
N LEU A 217 -19.58 0.70 17.60
CA LEU A 217 -18.60 -0.06 18.38
C LEU A 217 -17.38 -0.46 17.54
N GLY A 218 -17.61 -0.95 16.31
CA GLY A 218 -16.55 -1.21 15.32
C GLY A 218 -15.73 0.05 15.01
N VAL A 219 -16.39 1.17 14.75
CA VAL A 219 -15.72 2.46 14.48
C VAL A 219 -14.91 2.93 15.70
N ALA A 220 -15.43 2.83 16.93
CA ALA A 220 -14.65 3.17 18.12
C ALA A 220 -13.40 2.28 18.28
N ALA A 221 -13.49 1.01 17.90
CA ALA A 221 -12.38 0.07 17.95
C ALA A 221 -11.31 0.41 16.92
N GLU A 222 -11.70 0.65 15.67
CA GLU A 222 -10.84 1.06 14.55
C GLU A 222 -10.05 2.34 14.85
N TYR A 223 -10.69 3.33 15.48
CA TYR A 223 -10.04 4.60 15.81
C TYR A 223 -9.39 4.61 17.20
N GLY A 224 -9.39 3.48 17.91
CA GLY A 224 -8.68 3.33 19.18
C GLY A 224 -9.28 4.08 20.38
N HIS A 225 -10.58 4.40 20.36
CA HIS A 225 -11.25 5.13 21.42
C HIS A 225 -11.81 4.19 22.49
N CYS A 226 -10.92 3.69 23.36
CA CYS A 226 -11.24 2.66 24.35
C CYS A 226 -12.35 3.08 25.34
N ASP A 227 -12.41 4.35 25.74
CA ASP A 227 -13.41 4.87 26.68
C ASP A 227 -14.84 4.93 26.09
N VAL A 228 -14.94 5.20 24.79
CA VAL A 228 -16.18 5.12 24.01
C VAL A 228 -16.55 3.66 23.77
N LEU A 229 -15.57 2.83 23.38
CA LEU A 229 -15.75 1.40 23.16
C LEU A 229 -16.35 0.73 24.40
N GLU A 230 -15.73 0.94 25.57
CA GLU A 230 -16.23 0.45 26.86
C GLU A 230 -17.64 0.96 27.17
N HIS A 231 -17.93 2.23 26.87
CA HIS A 231 -19.25 2.79 27.10
C HIS A 231 -20.32 2.13 26.22
N LEU A 232 -20.02 1.90 24.94
CA LEU A 232 -20.91 1.26 24.00
C LEU A 232 -21.18 -0.21 24.38
N ILE A 233 -20.15 -0.95 24.81
CA ILE A 233 -20.29 -2.34 25.33
C ILE A 233 -21.27 -2.36 26.51
N HIS A 234 -21.07 -1.50 27.52
CA HIS A 234 -21.97 -1.40 28.67
C HIS A 234 -23.40 -0.96 28.33
N LYS A 235 -23.60 -0.37 27.14
CA LYS A 235 -24.91 0.04 26.62
C LYS A 235 -25.53 -0.98 25.67
N GLY A 236 -24.98 -2.20 25.60
CA GLY A 236 -25.53 -3.31 24.83
C GLY A 236 -25.01 -3.40 23.39
N GLY A 237 -23.84 -2.80 23.12
CA GLY A 237 -23.11 -3.00 21.88
C GLY A 237 -22.68 -4.45 21.72
N ASP A 238 -22.98 -5.04 20.55
CA ASP A 238 -22.61 -6.42 20.26
C ASP A 238 -21.14 -6.53 19.84
N VAL A 239 -20.30 -7.05 20.74
CA VAL A 239 -18.86 -7.30 20.52
C VAL A 239 -18.60 -8.31 19.39
N GLN A 240 -19.59 -9.15 19.06
CA GLN A 240 -19.50 -10.18 18.02
C GLN A 240 -20.11 -9.73 16.69
N ALA A 241 -20.53 -8.47 16.58
CA ALA A 241 -21.07 -7.94 15.34
C ALA A 241 -20.03 -8.05 14.21
N LEU A 242 -20.54 -8.37 13.02
CA LEU A 242 -19.75 -8.46 11.79
C LEU A 242 -20.16 -7.35 10.82
N ALA A 243 -19.16 -6.76 10.19
CA ALA A 243 -19.33 -5.92 9.01
C ALA A 243 -19.79 -6.75 7.81
N ASP A 244 -20.18 -6.06 6.73
CA ASP A 244 -20.71 -6.71 5.54
C ASP A 244 -19.63 -7.51 4.79
N ASP A 245 -18.36 -7.19 4.95
CA ASP A 245 -17.21 -7.97 4.46
C ASP A 245 -16.83 -9.12 5.41
N GLY A 246 -17.58 -9.35 6.49
CA GLY A 246 -17.31 -10.36 7.51
C GLY A 246 -16.26 -9.96 8.54
N ALA A 247 -15.68 -8.75 8.48
CA ALA A 247 -14.77 -8.28 9.51
C ALA A 247 -15.46 -8.21 10.88
N SER A 248 -14.78 -8.72 11.91
CA SER A 248 -15.25 -8.61 13.30
C SER A 248 -14.78 -7.31 13.93
N ILE A 249 -15.39 -6.90 15.04
CA ILE A 249 -14.94 -5.70 15.78
C ILE A 249 -13.47 -5.82 16.23
N LEU A 250 -13.00 -7.03 16.56
CA LEU A 250 -11.60 -7.26 16.88
C LEU A 250 -10.68 -7.12 15.64
N PHE A 251 -11.20 -7.43 14.44
CA PHE A 251 -10.49 -7.17 13.19
C PHE A 251 -10.31 -5.66 12.95
N GLU A 252 -11.36 -4.86 13.19
CA GLU A 252 -11.29 -3.40 13.12
C GLU A 252 -10.30 -2.84 14.16
N ALA A 253 -10.36 -3.32 15.41
CA ALA A 253 -9.42 -2.96 16.47
C ALA A 253 -7.96 -3.27 16.08
N ALA A 254 -7.74 -4.40 15.40
CA ALA A 254 -6.43 -4.79 14.91
C ALA A 254 -5.93 -3.85 13.80
N GLY A 255 -6.82 -3.25 12.99
CA GLY A 255 -6.48 -2.19 12.05
C GLY A 255 -6.15 -0.86 12.72
N GLY A 256 -6.81 -0.55 13.84
CA GLY A 256 -6.55 0.65 14.66
C GLY A 256 -5.29 0.57 15.54
N GLY A 257 -4.86 -0.64 15.89
CA GLY A 257 -3.61 -0.88 16.61
C GLY A 257 -3.62 -0.57 18.11
N ASN A 258 -4.76 -0.13 18.67
CA ASN A 258 -4.85 0.20 20.10
C ASN A 258 -4.93 -1.11 20.95
N PRO A 259 -3.91 -1.41 21.78
CA PRO A 259 -3.89 -2.64 22.57
C PRO A 259 -4.95 -2.68 23.67
N ASP A 260 -5.37 -1.53 24.21
CA ASP A 260 -6.40 -1.44 25.25
C ASP A 260 -7.78 -1.80 24.66
N CYS A 261 -8.08 -1.34 23.45
CA CYS A 261 -9.28 -1.74 22.72
C CYS A 261 -9.31 -3.25 22.47
N ILE A 262 -8.18 -3.83 22.04
CA ILE A 262 -8.06 -5.27 21.81
C ILE A 262 -8.23 -6.05 23.10
N ALA A 263 -7.56 -5.65 24.18
CA ALA A 263 -7.67 -6.28 25.49
C ALA A 263 -9.12 -6.26 25.99
N LEU A 264 -9.78 -5.10 25.90
CA LEU A 264 -11.18 -4.94 26.29
C LEU A 264 -12.11 -5.83 25.46
N LEU A 265 -11.96 -5.85 24.13
CA LEU A 265 -12.79 -6.70 23.28
C LEU A 265 -12.62 -8.18 23.60
N LEU A 266 -11.39 -8.64 23.86
CA LEU A 266 -11.12 -10.02 24.27
C LEU A 266 -11.76 -10.34 25.64
N GLU A 267 -11.72 -9.41 26.59
CA GLU A 267 -12.37 -9.54 27.90
C GLU A 267 -13.90 -9.74 27.76
N TYR A 268 -14.53 -8.98 26.86
CA TYR A 268 -15.98 -9.04 26.62
C TYR A 268 -16.41 -10.07 25.55
N GLY A 269 -15.55 -11.04 25.22
CA GLY A 269 -15.91 -12.20 24.40
C GLY A 269 -15.70 -12.05 22.89
N GLY A 270 -14.91 -11.07 22.47
CA GLY A 270 -14.35 -10.98 21.11
C GLY A 270 -13.38 -12.12 20.81
N SER A 271 -13.26 -12.51 19.54
CA SER A 271 -12.47 -13.68 19.13
C SER A 271 -11.44 -13.33 18.07
N GLY A 272 -10.17 -13.66 18.34
CA GLY A 272 -9.05 -13.55 17.39
C GLY A 272 -9.06 -14.59 16.26
N ASN A 273 -10.13 -15.38 16.15
CA ASN A 273 -10.27 -16.51 15.22
C ASN A 273 -11.40 -16.33 14.21
N VAL A 274 -12.04 -15.15 14.14
CA VAL A 274 -13.09 -14.84 13.17
C VAL A 274 -12.45 -14.25 11.92
N PRO A 275 -12.50 -14.96 10.76
CA PRO A 275 -11.96 -14.43 9.52
C PRO A 275 -12.94 -13.49 8.84
N SER A 276 -12.44 -12.49 8.11
CA SER A 276 -13.21 -11.75 7.12
C SER A 276 -13.59 -12.66 5.94
N LYS A 277 -14.41 -12.16 5.01
CA LYS A 277 -14.75 -12.87 3.77
C LYS A 277 -13.53 -13.15 2.89
N ALA A 278 -12.47 -12.35 3.01
CA ALA A 278 -11.18 -12.59 2.35
C ALA A 278 -10.33 -13.66 3.07
N GLY A 279 -10.83 -14.25 4.17
CA GLY A 279 -10.09 -15.22 4.97
C GLY A 279 -9.09 -14.61 5.95
N LEU A 280 -8.97 -13.28 6.01
CA LEU A 280 -8.02 -12.60 6.88
C LEU A 280 -8.49 -12.59 8.34
N LEU A 281 -7.55 -12.76 9.26
CA LEU A 281 -7.79 -12.77 10.71
C LEU A 281 -7.27 -11.45 11.31
N PRO A 282 -7.70 -11.06 12.52
CA PRO A 282 -7.17 -9.87 13.20
C PRO A 282 -5.64 -9.85 13.27
N ILE A 283 -5.01 -11.01 13.51
CA ILE A 283 -3.54 -11.14 13.53
C ILE A 283 -2.88 -10.76 12.20
N HIS A 284 -3.53 -11.03 11.06
CA HIS A 284 -3.04 -10.67 9.73
C HIS A 284 -3.09 -9.15 9.53
N LYS A 285 -4.23 -8.53 9.89
CA LYS A 285 -4.41 -7.08 9.79
C LYS A 285 -3.42 -6.32 10.66
N ALA A 286 -3.26 -6.71 11.94
CA ALA A 286 -2.28 -6.07 12.84
C ALA A 286 -0.83 -6.21 12.35
N ALA A 287 -0.48 -7.37 11.76
CA ALA A 287 0.84 -7.60 11.19
C ALA A 287 1.09 -6.74 9.93
N TYR A 288 0.08 -6.60 9.07
CA TYR A 288 0.15 -5.76 7.86
C TYR A 288 0.21 -4.26 8.16
N GLU A 289 -0.50 -3.79 9.17
CA GLU A 289 -0.50 -2.37 9.56
C GLU A 289 0.67 -2.00 10.49
N GLY A 290 1.46 -2.98 10.93
CA GLY A 290 2.65 -2.74 11.76
C GLY A 290 2.37 -2.49 13.24
N HIS A 291 1.18 -2.85 13.72
CA HIS A 291 0.76 -2.61 15.10
C HIS A 291 1.34 -3.63 16.07
N TYR A 292 2.63 -3.46 16.38
CA TYR A 292 3.42 -4.39 17.22
C TYR A 292 2.77 -4.74 18.57
N LEU A 293 2.21 -3.74 19.27
CA LEU A 293 1.56 -3.98 20.56
C LEU A 293 0.24 -4.73 20.41
N ALA A 294 -0.58 -4.38 19.42
CA ALA A 294 -1.79 -5.13 19.09
C ALA A 294 -1.46 -6.59 18.75
N LEU A 295 -0.42 -6.80 17.96
CA LEU A 295 0.04 -8.12 17.55
C LEU A 295 0.45 -8.98 18.75
N LYS A 296 1.09 -8.41 19.78
CA LYS A 296 1.39 -9.13 21.04
C LYS A 296 0.16 -9.67 21.75
N TYR A 297 -0.96 -8.96 21.71
CA TYR A 297 -2.22 -9.43 22.30
C TYR A 297 -2.89 -10.49 21.43
N LEU A 298 -2.72 -10.42 20.11
CA LEU A 298 -3.38 -11.31 19.15
C LEU A 298 -2.68 -12.67 19.00
N ILE A 299 -1.35 -12.72 19.05
CA ILE A 299 -0.56 -13.97 18.97
C ILE A 299 -1.08 -15.06 19.92
N PRO A 300 -1.26 -14.83 21.24
CA PRO A 300 -1.68 -15.89 22.16
C PRO A 300 -3.15 -16.33 22.01
N VAL A 301 -4.01 -15.52 21.39
CA VAL A 301 -5.45 -15.80 21.27
C VAL A 301 -5.86 -16.35 19.90
N THR A 302 -4.98 -16.25 18.89
CA THR A 302 -5.22 -16.81 17.57
C THR A 302 -4.73 -18.26 17.49
N SER A 303 -5.63 -19.16 17.10
CA SER A 303 -5.34 -20.58 16.93
C SER A 303 -4.58 -20.85 15.63
N GLN A 304 -3.59 -21.74 15.69
CA GLN A 304 -2.85 -22.18 14.51
C GLN A 304 -3.78 -22.80 13.44
N THR A 305 -4.86 -23.45 13.86
CA THR A 305 -5.86 -24.02 12.96
C THR A 305 -6.63 -22.96 12.17
N ALA A 306 -6.89 -21.79 12.75
CA ALA A 306 -7.54 -20.69 12.03
C ALA A 306 -6.59 -20.12 10.97
N ILE A 307 -5.31 -19.95 11.32
CA ILE A 307 -4.25 -19.47 10.41
C ILE A 307 -4.03 -20.46 9.25
N GLN A 308 -4.07 -21.75 9.51
CA GLN A 308 -3.97 -22.74 8.43
C GLN A 308 -5.17 -22.68 7.48
N LYS A 309 -6.38 -22.45 8.01
CA LYS A 309 -7.60 -22.33 7.20
C LYS A 309 -7.65 -21.04 6.38
N SER A 310 -7.03 -19.95 6.85
CA SER A 310 -6.93 -18.73 6.05
C SER A 310 -6.02 -18.88 4.84
N GLY A 311 -5.12 -19.86 4.82
CA GLY A 311 -4.18 -20.07 3.71
C GLY A 311 -3.06 -19.02 3.61
N LEU A 312 -3.03 -18.08 4.55
CA LEU A 312 -2.05 -17.01 4.70
C LEU A 312 -1.46 -17.12 6.11
N SER A 313 -0.14 -16.99 6.24
CA SER A 313 0.54 -16.84 7.54
C SER A 313 0.74 -15.35 7.86
N PRO A 314 0.66 -14.91 9.14
CA PRO A 314 0.93 -13.52 9.53
C PRO A 314 2.30 -13.00 9.12
N VAL A 315 3.27 -13.89 8.89
CA VAL A 315 4.61 -13.54 8.38
C VAL A 315 4.51 -12.94 6.97
N HIS A 316 3.60 -13.43 6.13
CA HIS A 316 3.34 -12.84 4.82
C HIS A 316 2.79 -11.42 4.98
N SER A 317 1.78 -11.24 5.84
CA SER A 317 1.19 -9.92 6.11
C SER A 317 2.22 -8.92 6.63
N ALA A 318 3.09 -9.32 7.56
CA ALA A 318 4.16 -8.45 8.06
C ALA A 318 5.19 -8.09 6.98
N ALA A 319 5.55 -9.04 6.12
CA ALA A 319 6.48 -8.80 5.01
C ALA A 319 5.87 -7.91 3.92
N ASP A 320 4.59 -8.11 3.61
CA ASP A 320 3.84 -7.32 2.63
C ASP A 320 3.66 -5.87 3.12
N GLY A 321 3.28 -5.70 4.39
CA GLY A 321 3.21 -4.39 5.04
C GLY A 321 4.56 -3.73 5.37
N GLN A 322 5.70 -4.37 5.05
CA GLN A 322 7.06 -3.87 5.32
C GLN A 322 7.34 -3.59 6.82
N ASN A 323 6.74 -4.38 7.71
CA ASN A 323 6.79 -4.18 9.15
C ASN A 323 7.81 -5.08 9.85
N SER A 324 9.08 -4.67 9.83
CA SER A 324 10.22 -5.41 10.41
C SER A 324 10.03 -5.81 11.89
N GLN A 325 9.51 -4.93 12.74
CA GLN A 325 9.30 -5.23 14.16
C GLN A 325 8.22 -6.29 14.40
N CYS A 326 7.13 -6.24 13.62
CA CYS A 326 6.08 -7.26 13.68
C CYS A 326 6.58 -8.60 13.15
N LEU A 327 7.37 -8.56 12.08
CA LEU A 327 8.03 -9.73 11.51
C LEU A 327 8.97 -10.40 12.52
N GLU A 328 9.83 -9.65 13.19
CA GLU A 328 10.71 -10.16 14.26
C GLU A 328 9.89 -10.81 15.38
N LEU A 329 8.83 -10.14 15.85
CA LEU A 329 7.96 -10.68 16.89
C LEU A 329 7.32 -12.01 16.49
N LEU A 330 6.86 -12.15 15.25
CA LEU A 330 6.28 -13.40 14.75
C LEU A 330 7.34 -14.51 14.70
N ILE A 331 8.55 -14.21 14.23
CA ILE A 331 9.65 -15.18 14.18
C ILE A 331 10.03 -15.64 15.60
N GLU A 332 10.12 -14.71 16.56
CA GLU A 332 10.38 -15.01 17.97
C GLU A 332 9.30 -15.89 18.61
N ASN A 333 8.05 -15.78 18.15
CA ASN A 333 6.92 -16.60 18.59
C ASN A 333 6.75 -17.90 17.78
N GLY A 334 7.74 -18.28 16.95
CA GLY A 334 7.81 -19.59 16.31
C GLY A 334 7.01 -19.73 15.01
N PHE A 335 6.63 -18.62 14.38
CA PHE A 335 6.02 -18.67 13.05
C PHE A 335 7.06 -19.04 11.98
N ASP A 336 6.75 -20.05 11.14
CA ASP A 336 7.65 -20.51 10.09
C ASP A 336 7.70 -19.53 8.90
N VAL A 337 8.87 -18.94 8.66
CA VAL A 337 9.16 -18.01 7.55
C VAL A 337 9.06 -18.64 6.17
N ASN A 338 9.11 -19.97 6.10
CA ASN A 338 8.98 -20.72 4.85
C ASN A 338 7.55 -21.24 4.64
N THR A 339 6.57 -20.87 5.47
CA THR A 339 5.16 -21.21 5.22
C THR A 339 4.77 -20.72 3.82
N LEU A 340 4.10 -21.56 3.04
CA LEU A 340 3.65 -21.19 1.71
C LEU A 340 2.22 -20.66 1.76
N LEU A 341 1.96 -19.68 0.91
CA LEU A 341 0.62 -19.23 0.58
C LEU A 341 -0.20 -20.38 -0.01
N ALA A 342 -1.49 -20.44 0.34
CA ALA A 342 -2.41 -21.40 -0.26
C ALA A 342 -2.56 -21.15 -1.76
N GLU A 343 -2.74 -22.22 -2.53
CA GLU A 343 -2.75 -22.18 -4.00
C GLU A 343 -3.79 -21.21 -4.55
N HIS A 344 -5.01 -21.21 -4.00
CA HIS A 344 -6.08 -20.29 -4.44
C HIS A 344 -5.76 -18.80 -4.21
N ILE A 345 -4.88 -18.45 -3.27
CA ILE A 345 -4.44 -17.08 -3.03
C ILE A 345 -3.20 -16.78 -3.89
N SER A 346 -2.28 -17.74 -4.01
CA SER A 346 -1.11 -17.58 -4.88
C SER A 346 -1.50 -17.35 -6.34
N ASN A 347 -2.54 -18.05 -6.80
CA ASN A 347 -3.03 -17.93 -8.17
C ASN A 347 -3.72 -16.59 -8.47
N SER A 348 -4.10 -15.80 -7.45
CA SER A 348 -4.65 -14.46 -7.67
C SER A 348 -3.56 -13.42 -7.95
N TYR A 349 -2.30 -13.78 -7.82
CA TYR A 349 -1.16 -12.95 -8.22
C TYR A 349 -0.63 -13.42 -9.58
N ASP A 350 -0.45 -12.48 -10.50
CA ASP A 350 0.13 -12.75 -11.84
C ASP A 350 1.49 -13.45 -11.79
N ASP A 351 2.24 -13.28 -10.71
CA ASP A 351 3.57 -13.84 -10.51
C ASP A 351 3.60 -15.14 -9.68
N GLU A 352 2.43 -15.66 -9.29
CA GLU A 352 2.26 -16.87 -8.49
C GLU A 352 3.13 -16.88 -7.21
N ARG A 353 3.34 -15.72 -6.58
CA ARG A 353 4.12 -15.60 -5.34
C ARG A 353 3.60 -16.50 -4.22
N LYS A 354 4.51 -17.06 -3.41
CA LYS A 354 4.15 -18.01 -2.34
C LYS A 354 4.80 -17.74 -1.00
N THR A 355 6.01 -17.17 -0.94
CA THR A 355 6.72 -16.98 0.33
C THR A 355 6.67 -15.54 0.82
N ALA A 356 6.78 -15.36 2.14
CA ALA A 356 6.96 -14.03 2.74
C ALA A 356 8.24 -13.34 2.25
N LEU A 357 9.29 -14.09 1.92
CA LEU A 357 10.54 -13.54 1.35
C LEU A 357 10.28 -12.90 -0.01
N TYR A 358 9.42 -13.51 -0.83
CA TYR A 358 9.04 -12.94 -2.11
C TYR A 358 8.35 -11.58 -1.94
N PHE A 359 7.41 -11.44 -1.00
CA PHE A 359 6.76 -10.15 -0.70
C PHE A 359 7.79 -9.07 -0.33
N ALA A 360 8.69 -9.36 0.61
CA ALA A 360 9.73 -8.40 1.02
C ALA A 360 10.65 -7.99 -0.15
N VAL A 361 11.03 -8.94 -1.02
CA VAL A 361 11.87 -8.68 -2.19
C VAL A 361 11.12 -7.88 -3.26
N SER A 362 9.87 -8.22 -3.53
CA SER A 362 9.01 -7.50 -4.49
C SER A 362 8.74 -6.07 -4.05
N ASN A 363 8.58 -5.84 -2.74
CA ASN A 363 8.38 -4.51 -2.16
C ASN A 363 9.69 -3.73 -2.01
N ASN A 364 10.82 -4.29 -2.45
CA ASN A 364 12.14 -3.69 -2.37
C ASN A 364 12.62 -3.39 -0.93
N ASP A 365 12.11 -4.14 0.05
CA ASP A 365 12.40 -3.96 1.47
C ASP A 365 13.64 -4.78 1.88
N ILE A 366 14.76 -4.07 2.04
CA ILE A 366 16.05 -4.64 2.45
C ILE A 366 15.99 -5.21 3.87
N LEU A 367 15.28 -4.54 4.80
CA LEU A 367 15.29 -4.90 6.21
C LEU A 367 14.50 -6.19 6.45
N CYS A 368 13.26 -6.27 5.96
CA CYS A 368 12.47 -7.50 6.08
C CYS A 368 13.12 -8.65 5.31
N THR A 369 13.72 -8.39 4.15
CA THR A 369 14.51 -9.39 3.41
C THR A 369 15.65 -9.95 4.27
N GLU A 370 16.43 -9.08 4.92
CA GLU A 370 17.54 -9.52 5.77
C GLU A 370 17.04 -10.31 6.99
N ILE A 371 15.98 -9.87 7.65
CA ILE A 371 15.37 -10.54 8.81
C ILE A 371 14.89 -11.96 8.42
N LEU A 372 14.15 -12.09 7.31
CA LEU A 372 13.65 -13.37 6.82
C LEU A 372 14.81 -14.32 6.48
N LEU A 373 15.85 -13.83 5.79
CA LEU A 373 17.01 -14.64 5.43
C LEU A 373 17.80 -15.08 6.68
N LYS A 374 17.99 -14.20 7.67
CA LYS A 374 18.60 -14.54 8.98
C LYS A 374 17.79 -15.60 9.72
N ALA A 375 16.46 -15.56 9.60
CA ALA A 375 15.55 -16.54 10.17
C ALA A 375 15.47 -17.86 9.38
N GLY A 376 16.18 -17.98 8.25
CA GLY A 376 16.28 -19.21 7.47
C GLY A 376 15.29 -19.33 6.32
N ALA A 377 14.75 -18.22 5.80
CA ALA A 377 13.97 -18.21 4.57
C ALA A 377 14.79 -18.73 3.38
N ASN A 378 14.20 -19.62 2.58
CA ASN A 378 14.83 -20.17 1.39
C ASN A 378 14.57 -19.28 0.16
N PRO A 379 15.59 -18.63 -0.42
CA PRO A 379 15.43 -17.73 -1.58
C PRO A 379 15.02 -18.42 -2.88
N ASN A 380 15.01 -19.76 -2.90
CA ASN A 380 14.75 -20.57 -4.09
C ASN A 380 13.39 -21.30 -4.07
N LYS A 381 12.48 -20.89 -3.18
CA LYS A 381 11.24 -21.64 -2.92
C LYS A 381 10.07 -21.21 -3.81
N ASP A 382 10.05 -19.96 -4.27
CA ASP A 382 9.01 -19.44 -5.16
C ASP A 382 9.21 -19.91 -6.61
N PRO A 383 8.11 -20.08 -7.39
CA PRO A 383 8.19 -20.42 -8.81
C PRO A 383 9.02 -19.41 -9.60
N LEU A 384 8.76 -18.12 -9.36
CA LEU A 384 9.62 -17.03 -9.77
C LEU A 384 10.67 -16.78 -8.68
N ASN A 385 11.93 -17.12 -8.98
CA ASN A 385 13.03 -16.97 -8.02
C ASN A 385 13.15 -15.52 -7.53
N CYS A 386 13.22 -15.32 -6.21
CA CYS A 386 13.42 -14.01 -5.57
C CYS A 386 14.65 -13.27 -6.15
N LEU A 387 15.69 -14.02 -6.53
CA LEU A 387 16.87 -13.43 -7.17
C LEU A 387 16.53 -12.72 -8.49
N LEU A 388 15.70 -13.32 -9.34
CA LEU A 388 15.33 -12.71 -10.63
C LEU A 388 14.54 -11.42 -10.42
N VAL A 389 13.62 -11.42 -9.45
CA VAL A 389 12.84 -10.24 -9.06
C VAL A 389 13.77 -9.10 -8.62
N ALA A 390 14.71 -9.39 -7.72
CA ALA A 390 15.66 -8.41 -7.20
C ALA A 390 16.61 -7.86 -8.28
N VAL A 391 17.10 -8.72 -9.18
CA VAL A 391 17.97 -8.31 -10.30
C VAL A 391 17.19 -7.42 -11.27
N ARG A 392 15.95 -7.79 -11.62
CA ARG A 392 15.08 -6.99 -12.48
C ARG A 392 14.77 -5.62 -11.86
N ALA A 393 14.58 -5.55 -10.55
CA ALA A 393 14.39 -4.29 -9.82
C ALA A 393 15.67 -3.45 -9.72
N GLY A 394 16.84 -4.01 -10.02
CA GLY A 394 18.12 -3.33 -9.92
C GLY A 394 18.63 -3.13 -8.49
N ASN A 395 18.07 -3.84 -7.49
CA ASN A 395 18.50 -3.69 -6.11
C ASN A 395 19.73 -4.56 -5.79
N HIS A 396 20.93 -3.96 -5.89
CA HIS A 396 22.19 -4.64 -5.60
C HIS A 396 22.28 -5.19 -4.18
N GLU A 397 21.67 -4.52 -3.21
CA GLU A 397 21.75 -4.90 -1.80
C GLU A 397 20.94 -6.16 -1.52
N ILE A 398 19.70 -6.22 -2.01
CA ILE A 398 18.86 -7.41 -1.93
C ILE A 398 19.52 -8.56 -2.69
N VAL A 399 20.04 -8.32 -3.89
CA VAL A 399 20.75 -9.36 -4.66
C VAL A 399 21.96 -9.89 -3.88
N ARG A 400 22.76 -9.01 -3.27
CA ARG A 400 23.90 -9.38 -2.43
C ARG A 400 23.47 -10.21 -1.23
N LEU A 401 22.39 -9.81 -0.55
CA LEU A 401 21.81 -10.57 0.56
C LEU A 401 21.38 -11.95 0.10
N LEU A 402 20.49 -12.06 -0.89
CA LEU A 402 20.00 -13.32 -1.44
C LEU A 402 21.14 -14.28 -1.82
N LEU A 403 22.14 -13.80 -2.55
CA LEU A 403 23.30 -14.59 -2.95
C LEU A 403 24.13 -15.06 -1.75
N SER A 404 24.29 -14.23 -0.71
CA SER A 404 25.01 -14.60 0.51
C SER A 404 24.31 -15.68 1.34
N TYR A 405 22.99 -15.80 1.20
CA TYR A 405 22.15 -16.83 1.82
C TYR A 405 21.86 -18.03 0.89
N GLY A 406 22.52 -18.10 -0.27
CA GLY A 406 22.48 -19.29 -1.14
C GLY A 406 21.37 -19.28 -2.20
N ALA A 407 20.97 -18.10 -2.67
CA ALA A 407 20.16 -17.98 -3.88
C ALA A 407 20.87 -18.61 -5.09
N ASN A 408 20.12 -19.34 -5.90
CA ASN A 408 20.62 -19.96 -7.12
C ASN A 408 20.82 -18.89 -8.20
N VAL A 409 22.07 -18.54 -8.46
CA VAL A 409 22.45 -17.60 -9.52
C VAL A 409 22.17 -18.13 -10.92
N ASN A 410 22.10 -19.45 -11.09
CA ASN A 410 21.81 -20.13 -12.35
C ASN A 410 20.32 -20.55 -12.40
N CYS A 411 19.43 -19.63 -12.03
CA CYS A 411 17.99 -19.84 -12.07
C CYS A 411 17.41 -19.51 -13.46
N TYR A 412 16.33 -20.23 -13.80
CA TYR A 412 15.54 -20.02 -15.01
C TYR A 412 14.14 -19.55 -14.63
N PHE A 413 13.52 -18.77 -15.51
CA PHE A 413 12.10 -18.46 -15.42
C PHE A 413 11.29 -19.71 -15.78
N MET A 414 10.55 -20.29 -14.83
CA MET A 414 9.93 -21.62 -14.99
C MET A 414 8.68 -21.63 -15.89
N LEU A 415 8.02 -20.49 -16.11
CA LEU A 415 6.77 -20.41 -16.87
C LEU A 415 6.98 -20.21 -18.37
N VAL A 416 8.02 -19.47 -18.77
CA VAL A 416 8.35 -19.16 -20.17
C VAL A 416 9.88 -19.11 -20.31
N ASN A 417 10.54 -20.26 -20.38
CA ASN A 417 11.98 -20.27 -20.61
C ASN A 417 12.30 -20.12 -22.10
N ASP A 418 12.63 -18.90 -22.52
CA ASP A 418 12.97 -18.56 -23.90
C ASP A 418 14.50 -18.52 -24.16
N THR A 419 15.36 -18.87 -23.20
CA THR A 419 16.82 -18.73 -23.33
C THR A 419 17.60 -19.97 -22.94
N HIS A 420 18.64 -20.28 -23.71
CA HIS A 420 19.58 -21.37 -23.43
C HIS A 420 20.38 -21.15 -22.12
N PHE A 421 20.66 -19.90 -21.80
CA PHE A 421 21.47 -19.47 -20.65
C PHE A 421 20.59 -19.03 -19.46
N PRO A 422 21.11 -19.05 -18.23
CA PRO A 422 20.33 -18.67 -17.04
C PRO A 422 19.78 -17.23 -17.10
N SER A 423 18.54 -17.04 -16.63
CA SER A 423 17.75 -15.84 -16.94
C SER A 423 18.26 -14.55 -16.28
N ALA A 424 18.96 -14.64 -15.14
CA ALA A 424 19.37 -13.46 -14.37
C ALA A 424 20.17 -12.42 -15.18
N ILE A 425 20.97 -12.88 -16.16
CA ILE A 425 21.84 -12.00 -16.92
C ILE A 425 21.07 -11.09 -17.89
N GLN A 426 19.88 -11.50 -18.32
CA GLN A 426 19.04 -10.74 -19.24
C GLN A 426 18.71 -9.35 -18.67
N TYR A 427 18.58 -9.26 -17.35
CA TYR A 427 18.27 -8.03 -16.62
C TYR A 427 19.51 -7.23 -16.19
N ALA A 428 20.71 -7.81 -16.27
CA ALA A 428 21.95 -7.21 -15.79
C ALA A 428 22.85 -6.65 -16.92
N LEU A 429 22.48 -6.78 -18.19
CA LEU A 429 23.35 -6.44 -19.33
C LEU A 429 23.86 -4.99 -19.36
N ASN A 430 23.07 -4.05 -18.86
CA ASN A 430 23.43 -2.63 -18.83
C ASN A 430 24.06 -2.19 -17.50
N ASP A 431 24.17 -3.09 -16.53
CA ASP A 431 24.67 -2.81 -15.19
C ASP A 431 25.88 -3.71 -14.89
N GLU A 432 27.08 -3.16 -15.09
CA GLU A 432 28.32 -3.90 -14.85
C GLU A 432 28.48 -4.32 -13.38
N VAL A 433 27.95 -3.54 -12.42
CA VAL A 433 28.03 -3.87 -10.99
C VAL A 433 27.19 -5.10 -10.71
N MET A 434 25.94 -5.12 -11.18
CA MET A 434 25.05 -6.28 -11.06
C MET A 434 25.60 -7.49 -11.80
N LEU A 435 26.11 -7.29 -13.03
CA LEU A 435 26.71 -8.33 -13.85
C LEU A 435 27.88 -9.01 -13.12
N ARG A 436 28.83 -8.21 -12.61
CA ARG A 436 29.96 -8.74 -11.84
C ARG A 436 29.52 -9.37 -10.54
N LEU A 437 28.49 -8.86 -9.87
CA LEU A 437 27.93 -9.47 -8.67
C LEU A 437 27.43 -10.90 -8.95
N LEU A 438 26.64 -11.10 -10.00
CA LEU A 438 26.17 -12.44 -10.40
C LEU A 438 27.34 -13.37 -10.77
N LEU A 439 28.30 -12.88 -11.55
CA LEU A 439 29.48 -13.65 -11.99
C LEU A 439 30.38 -14.07 -10.83
N ASN A 440 30.63 -13.16 -9.88
CA ASN A 440 31.41 -13.44 -8.67
C ASN A 440 30.81 -14.60 -7.86
N HIS A 441 29.47 -14.71 -7.87
CA HIS A 441 28.70 -15.73 -7.16
C HIS A 441 28.43 -17.01 -7.98
N GLY A 442 29.05 -17.16 -9.16
CA GLY A 442 29.09 -18.42 -9.89
C GLY A 442 28.10 -18.56 -11.04
N TYR A 443 27.63 -17.44 -11.61
CA TYR A 443 26.86 -17.48 -12.85
C TYR A 443 27.61 -18.28 -13.93
N ASN A 444 26.92 -19.20 -14.61
CA ASN A 444 27.50 -20.07 -15.62
C ASN A 444 27.58 -19.35 -16.97
N VAL A 445 28.68 -18.63 -17.18
CA VAL A 445 28.95 -17.87 -18.41
C VAL A 445 29.12 -18.75 -19.63
N GLU A 446 29.58 -19.99 -19.45
CA GLU A 446 29.84 -20.91 -20.56
C GLU A 446 28.57 -21.14 -21.39
N MET A 447 27.40 -21.21 -20.74
CA MET A 447 26.08 -21.32 -21.39
C MET A 447 25.76 -20.13 -22.32
N CYS A 448 26.36 -18.95 -22.10
CA CYS A 448 26.18 -17.80 -22.99
C CYS A 448 26.96 -17.92 -24.30
N PHE A 449 27.89 -18.86 -24.43
CA PHE A 449 28.60 -19.09 -25.70
C PHE A 449 28.24 -20.41 -26.35
N ASP A 450 27.21 -21.03 -25.81
CA ASP A 450 26.74 -22.34 -26.17
C ASP A 450 25.61 -22.17 -27.19
N CYS A 451 25.91 -22.42 -28.46
CA CYS A 451 24.99 -22.14 -29.56
C CYS A 451 25.25 -23.05 -30.76
N MET A 452 24.22 -23.19 -31.61
CA MET A 452 24.27 -24.02 -32.82
C MET A 452 24.93 -23.32 -34.03
N HIS A 453 25.44 -22.10 -33.86
CA HIS A 453 26.15 -21.38 -34.93
C HIS A 453 27.57 -21.94 -35.08
N GLN A 454 28.06 -22.02 -36.33
CA GLN A 454 29.42 -22.46 -36.60
C GLN A 454 30.45 -21.58 -35.88
N ASP A 455 31.51 -22.21 -35.37
CA ASP A 455 32.69 -21.49 -34.94
C ASP A 455 33.38 -20.81 -36.16
N ILE A 456 34.37 -19.97 -35.90
CA ILE A 456 35.15 -19.29 -36.95
C ILE A 456 35.92 -20.24 -37.89
N PHE A 457 35.97 -21.54 -37.59
CA PHE A 457 36.65 -22.57 -38.36
C PHE A 457 35.68 -23.53 -39.09
N GLY A 458 34.36 -23.30 -38.97
CA GLY A 458 33.33 -24.12 -39.62
C GLY A 458 33.00 -25.42 -38.88
N ASN A 459 33.50 -25.62 -37.65
CA ASN A 459 33.17 -26.78 -36.85
C ASN A 459 31.86 -26.56 -36.09
N SER A 460 31.02 -27.60 -36.09
CA SER A 460 29.90 -27.73 -35.16
C SER A 460 30.47 -28.20 -33.83
N PHE A 461 30.26 -27.44 -32.73
CA PHE A 461 30.48 -27.99 -31.40
C PHE A 461 29.52 -29.18 -31.22
N VAL A 462 30.08 -30.38 -31.09
CA VAL A 462 29.33 -31.56 -30.66
C VAL A 462 29.26 -31.48 -29.14
N TRP A 463 28.04 -31.35 -28.64
CA TRP A 463 27.74 -31.17 -27.23
C TRP A 463 28.22 -32.35 -26.39
N SER A 464 28.76 -32.05 -25.20
CA SER A 464 28.63 -32.98 -24.08
C SER A 464 27.17 -32.92 -23.68
N THR A 465 26.44 -34.03 -23.76
CA THR A 465 25.11 -34.13 -23.14
C THR A 465 25.25 -33.61 -21.71
N PRO A 466 24.40 -32.67 -21.25
CA PRO A 466 24.39 -32.31 -19.83
C PRO A 466 24.24 -33.62 -19.07
N GLU A 467 25.24 -33.97 -18.26
CA GLU A 467 25.04 -35.02 -17.26
C GLU A 467 23.77 -34.61 -16.51
N GLU A 468 22.79 -35.51 -16.43
CA GLU A 468 21.47 -35.29 -15.85
C GLU A 468 21.55 -34.98 -14.33
N GLU A 469 22.24 -33.91 -13.93
CA GLU A 469 21.87 -33.18 -12.73
C GLU A 469 20.66 -32.35 -13.13
N ILE A 470 19.48 -32.89 -12.81
CA ILE A 470 18.16 -32.25 -12.93
C ILE A 470 18.28 -30.80 -12.46
N LEU A 471 18.46 -29.87 -13.41
CA LEU A 471 18.35 -28.43 -13.16
C LEU A 471 16.88 -28.21 -12.75
N PRO A 472 16.60 -27.80 -11.50
CA PRO A 472 15.22 -27.66 -11.04
C PRO A 472 14.49 -26.65 -11.94
N GLY A 473 13.48 -27.12 -12.68
CA GLY A 473 12.68 -26.30 -13.59
C GLY A 473 13.07 -26.35 -15.07
N TRP A 474 14.12 -27.09 -15.46
CA TRP A 474 14.40 -27.33 -16.89
C TRP A 474 13.61 -28.54 -17.39
N THR A 475 12.68 -28.32 -18.31
CA THR A 475 12.01 -29.40 -19.07
C THR A 475 12.30 -29.21 -20.55
N SER A 476 12.63 -30.29 -21.26
CA SER A 476 12.92 -30.31 -22.71
C SER A 476 11.74 -29.89 -23.61
N SER A 477 10.61 -29.51 -23.03
CA SER A 477 9.34 -29.21 -23.69
C SER A 477 9.02 -27.71 -23.85
N VAL A 478 9.95 -26.78 -23.55
CA VAL A 478 9.69 -25.33 -23.68
C VAL A 478 10.49 -24.68 -24.83
N ILE A 479 9.72 -24.42 -25.88
CA ILE A 479 9.71 -23.41 -26.96
C ILE A 479 10.83 -22.35 -26.96
N LYS A 480 11.56 -22.30 -28.09
CA LYS A 480 12.62 -21.34 -28.49
C LYS A 480 13.84 -21.30 -27.57
N ASP A 481 14.74 -22.24 -27.80
CA ASP A 481 16.11 -22.21 -27.32
C ASP A 481 16.91 -21.04 -27.96
N ASN A 482 16.74 -19.81 -27.44
CA ASN A 482 17.47 -18.66 -27.98
C ASN A 482 18.87 -18.60 -27.37
N PRO A 483 19.94 -18.78 -28.17
CA PRO A 483 21.30 -18.62 -27.69
C PRO A 483 21.58 -17.13 -27.44
N PHE A 484 22.52 -16.85 -26.55
CA PHE A 484 22.93 -15.48 -26.20
C PHE A 484 23.37 -14.65 -27.42
N CYS A 485 24.01 -15.27 -28.42
CA CYS A 485 24.41 -14.58 -29.65
C CYS A 485 23.22 -14.03 -30.45
N ASP A 486 22.05 -14.66 -30.35
CA ASP A 486 20.82 -14.17 -30.98
C ASP A 486 20.20 -13.06 -30.15
N PHE A 487 20.20 -13.24 -28.82
CA PHE A 487 19.69 -12.27 -27.85
C PHE A 487 20.46 -10.94 -27.89
N ILE A 488 21.79 -10.97 -27.78
CA ILE A 488 22.61 -9.75 -27.69
C ILE A 488 22.73 -9.03 -29.04
N ALA A 489 22.53 -9.73 -30.17
CA ALA A 489 22.65 -9.15 -31.51
C ALA A 489 21.44 -8.30 -31.92
N VAL A 490 20.36 -8.31 -31.15
CA VAL A 490 19.15 -7.53 -31.44
C VAL A 490 19.49 -6.03 -31.46
N PRO A 491 18.91 -5.21 -32.37
CA PRO A 491 19.34 -3.82 -32.59
C PRO A 491 19.40 -2.92 -31.35
N TRP A 492 18.53 -3.14 -30.36
CA TRP A 492 18.51 -2.36 -29.12
C TRP A 492 19.49 -2.87 -28.06
N LEU A 493 20.03 -4.09 -28.16
CA LEU A 493 21.03 -4.63 -27.22
C LEU A 493 22.46 -4.68 -27.80
N LYS A 494 22.62 -4.70 -29.12
CA LYS A 494 23.93 -4.90 -29.78
C LYS A 494 25.04 -3.96 -29.31
N HIS A 495 24.69 -2.76 -28.87
CA HIS A 495 25.64 -1.75 -28.37
C HIS A 495 26.25 -2.10 -26.99
N LEU A 496 25.65 -3.06 -26.27
CA LEU A 496 26.15 -3.56 -24.99
C LEU A 496 27.09 -4.76 -25.16
N ALA A 497 27.09 -5.41 -26.32
CA ALA A 497 27.80 -6.66 -26.57
C ALA A 497 29.31 -6.56 -26.24
N GLY A 498 29.95 -5.46 -26.63
CA GLY A 498 31.37 -5.22 -26.38
C GLY A 498 31.69 -5.24 -24.88
N LYS A 499 30.99 -4.43 -24.09
CA LYS A 499 31.16 -4.35 -22.64
C LYS A 499 30.86 -5.67 -21.94
N VAL A 500 29.72 -6.30 -22.27
CA VAL A 500 29.29 -7.55 -21.64
C VAL A 500 30.29 -8.68 -21.90
N VAL A 501 30.67 -8.90 -23.17
CA VAL A 501 31.64 -9.95 -23.53
C VAL A 501 33.01 -9.66 -22.92
N ARG A 502 33.41 -8.39 -22.85
CA ARG A 502 34.64 -8.00 -22.18
C ARG A 502 34.64 -8.43 -20.70
N VAL A 503 33.53 -8.26 -20.00
CA VAL A 503 33.37 -8.74 -18.62
C VAL A 503 33.39 -10.28 -18.56
N PHE A 504 32.71 -10.98 -19.48
CA PHE A 504 32.66 -12.45 -19.51
C PHE A 504 34.03 -13.10 -19.62
N ILE A 505 34.94 -12.51 -20.39
CA ILE A 505 36.31 -13.00 -20.55
C ILE A 505 37.06 -13.07 -19.21
N ASP A 506 36.72 -12.24 -18.22
CA ASP A 506 37.32 -12.27 -16.87
C ASP A 506 36.93 -13.54 -16.06
N TYR A 507 35.94 -14.31 -16.52
CA TYR A 507 35.39 -15.49 -15.85
C TYR A 507 35.54 -16.78 -16.67
N MET A 508 36.19 -16.73 -17.83
CA MET A 508 36.37 -17.87 -18.73
C MET A 508 37.86 -18.11 -19.04
N ASP A 509 38.25 -19.37 -19.23
CA ASP A 509 39.58 -19.75 -19.70
C ASP A 509 39.70 -19.65 -21.23
N TYR A 510 38.62 -19.96 -21.94
CA TYR A 510 38.47 -19.84 -23.38
C TYR A 510 37.07 -19.33 -23.74
N VAL A 511 36.94 -18.47 -24.75
CA VAL A 511 35.65 -17.93 -25.22
C VAL A 511 35.42 -18.34 -26.68
N PRO A 512 34.49 -19.28 -26.96
CA PRO A 512 34.16 -19.67 -28.33
C PRO A 512 33.27 -18.61 -28.99
N LEU A 513 33.87 -17.69 -29.74
CA LEU A 513 33.11 -16.70 -30.51
C LEU A 513 32.54 -17.33 -31.78
N CYS A 514 31.22 -17.49 -31.84
CA CYS A 514 30.53 -17.83 -33.09
C CYS A 514 30.59 -16.67 -34.11
N THR A 515 30.30 -16.96 -35.37
CA THR A 515 30.35 -15.97 -36.46
C THR A 515 29.45 -14.74 -36.19
N LYS A 516 28.27 -14.95 -35.59
CA LYS A 516 27.30 -13.89 -35.31
C LYS A 516 27.77 -12.93 -34.21
N ILE A 517 28.25 -13.46 -33.09
CA ILE A 517 28.74 -12.61 -31.99
C ILE A 517 30.02 -11.87 -32.41
N LYS A 518 30.88 -12.51 -33.19
CA LYS A 518 32.08 -11.87 -33.75
C LYS A 518 31.73 -10.66 -34.62
N PHE A 519 30.77 -10.80 -35.53
CA PHE A 519 30.32 -9.69 -36.39
C PHE A 519 29.79 -8.51 -35.58
N VAL A 520 29.01 -8.78 -34.51
CA VAL A 520 28.54 -7.73 -33.61
C VAL A 520 29.70 -7.06 -32.89
N LEU A 521 30.63 -7.84 -32.34
CA LEU A 521 31.77 -7.35 -31.58
C LEU A 521 32.73 -6.51 -32.42
N GLU A 522 32.98 -6.85 -33.69
CA GLU A 522 33.86 -6.09 -34.59
C GLU A 522 33.45 -4.61 -34.76
N THR A 523 32.18 -4.30 -34.51
CA THR A 523 31.64 -2.93 -34.55
C THR A 523 31.74 -2.17 -33.22
N GLN A 524 32.16 -2.83 -32.15
CA GLN A 524 32.21 -2.28 -30.79
C GLN A 524 33.58 -1.66 -30.46
N LYS A 525 33.59 -0.70 -29.53
CA LYS A 525 34.82 0.00 -29.10
C LYS A 525 35.79 -0.94 -28.40
N GLU A 526 35.26 -1.92 -27.67
CA GLU A 526 35.99 -2.89 -26.86
C GLU A 526 36.64 -4.00 -27.71
N TRP A 527 36.38 -4.06 -29.02
CA TRP A 527 36.85 -5.15 -29.89
C TRP A 527 38.37 -5.31 -29.90
N THR A 528 39.10 -4.21 -29.96
CA THR A 528 40.58 -4.23 -30.01
C THR A 528 41.16 -4.89 -28.76
N GLU A 529 40.62 -4.55 -27.59
CA GLU A 529 41.00 -5.15 -26.31
C GLU A 529 40.57 -6.62 -26.23
N ILE A 530 39.31 -6.93 -26.58
CA ILE A 530 38.79 -8.30 -26.60
C ILE A 530 39.67 -9.20 -27.46
N ARG A 531 39.95 -8.77 -28.69
CA ARG A 531 40.79 -9.53 -29.62
C ARG A 531 42.20 -9.71 -29.09
N GLN A 532 42.81 -8.67 -28.54
CA GLN A 532 44.14 -8.78 -27.93
C GLN A 532 44.16 -9.81 -26.79
N ILE A 533 43.10 -9.89 -25.99
CA ILE A 533 43.01 -10.86 -24.92
C ILE A 533 42.84 -12.29 -25.46
N LEU A 534 42.01 -12.49 -26.50
CA LEU A 534 41.71 -13.81 -27.06
C LEU A 534 42.84 -14.37 -27.95
N ASP A 535 43.61 -13.51 -28.62
CA ASP A 535 44.75 -13.91 -29.47
C ASP A 535 45.98 -14.34 -28.64
N ASN A 536 45.98 -14.10 -27.32
CA ASN A 536 47.10 -14.42 -26.43
C ASN A 536 46.73 -15.52 -25.40
N PRO A 537 47.68 -16.39 -25.02
CA PRO A 537 47.47 -17.32 -23.91
C PRO A 537 47.09 -16.58 -22.61
N ARG A 538 46.06 -17.08 -21.91
CA ARG A 538 45.61 -16.47 -20.65
C ARG A 538 46.69 -16.62 -19.57
N PRO A 539 46.87 -15.61 -18.67
CA PRO A 539 47.85 -15.70 -17.60
C PRO A 539 47.63 -16.93 -16.72
N LEU A 540 48.71 -17.59 -16.28
CA LEU A 540 48.61 -18.73 -15.35
C LEU A 540 47.84 -18.38 -14.08
N LYS A 541 48.05 -17.14 -13.56
CA LYS A 541 47.28 -16.60 -12.43
C LYS A 541 45.78 -16.57 -12.71
N HIS A 542 45.32 -16.35 -13.93
CA HIS A 542 43.89 -16.38 -14.26
C HIS A 542 43.37 -17.82 -14.28
N LEU A 543 44.06 -18.71 -15.00
CA LEU A 543 43.67 -20.12 -15.13
C LEU A 543 43.64 -20.86 -13.79
N CYS A 544 44.61 -20.58 -12.89
CA CYS A 544 44.61 -21.11 -11.54
C CYS A 544 43.36 -20.68 -10.76
N ARG A 545 42.90 -19.44 -10.88
CA ARG A 545 41.69 -18.94 -10.20
C ARG A 545 40.48 -19.75 -10.60
N LEU A 546 40.28 -19.92 -11.91
CA LEU A 546 39.14 -20.65 -12.46
C LEU A 546 39.16 -22.10 -12.02
N LYS A 547 40.32 -22.77 -12.10
CA LYS A 547 40.47 -24.16 -11.66
C LYS A 547 40.17 -24.33 -10.18
N ILE A 548 40.68 -23.43 -9.33
CA ILE A 548 40.40 -23.45 -7.88
C ILE A 548 38.90 -23.27 -7.62
N ARG A 549 38.26 -22.28 -8.25
CA ARG A 549 36.81 -22.05 -8.11
C ARG A 549 35.98 -23.26 -8.55
N LYS A 550 36.33 -23.89 -9.67
CA LYS A 550 35.69 -25.11 -10.15
C LYS A 550 35.80 -26.27 -9.15
N LEU A 551 36.96 -26.43 -8.50
CA LEU A 551 37.17 -27.46 -7.48
C LEU A 551 36.47 -27.15 -6.15
N LEU A 552 36.34 -25.88 -5.77
CA LEU A 552 35.61 -25.48 -4.56
C LEU A 552 34.10 -25.70 -4.68
N GLY A 553 33.57 -25.60 -5.90
CA GLY A 553 32.15 -25.74 -6.19
C GLY A 553 31.32 -24.52 -5.79
N LEU A 554 30.15 -24.38 -6.43
CA LEU A 554 29.28 -23.21 -6.35
C LEU A 554 28.75 -22.97 -4.92
N ARG A 555 28.35 -24.02 -4.21
CA ARG A 555 27.84 -23.95 -2.82
C ARG A 555 28.86 -23.37 -1.84
N SER A 556 30.15 -23.69 -2.02
CA SER A 556 31.23 -23.19 -1.18
C SER A 556 31.52 -21.72 -1.46
N LEU A 557 31.37 -21.29 -2.71
CA LEU A 557 31.59 -19.91 -3.14
C LEU A 557 30.45 -18.97 -2.72
N GLN A 558 29.20 -19.42 -2.77
CA GLN A 558 28.02 -18.62 -2.42
C GLN A 558 27.87 -18.39 -0.91
N LYS A 559 28.13 -19.41 -0.09
CA LYS A 559 28.06 -19.27 1.37
C LYS A 559 29.32 -18.60 1.91
N LEU A 560 29.27 -17.28 2.10
CA LEU A 560 30.33 -16.47 2.69
C LEU A 560 30.83 -17.02 4.05
N SER A 561 29.94 -17.63 4.84
CA SER A 561 30.29 -18.31 6.10
C SER A 561 31.21 -19.51 5.89
N SER A 562 31.04 -20.27 4.80
CA SER A 562 31.94 -21.36 4.42
C SER A 562 33.32 -20.85 4.01
N MET A 563 33.40 -19.78 3.23
CA MET A 563 34.67 -19.15 2.84
C MET A 563 35.41 -18.50 4.01
N LYS A 564 34.69 -17.94 4.99
CA LYS A 564 35.30 -17.44 6.23
C LYS A 564 36.01 -18.56 7.00
N LYS A 565 35.39 -19.74 7.09
CA LYS A 565 35.92 -20.94 7.79
C LYS A 565 37.06 -21.63 7.05
N PHE A 566 37.22 -21.37 5.74
CA PHE A 566 38.23 -22.02 4.93
C PHE A 566 39.65 -21.57 5.34
N PRO A 567 40.64 -22.47 5.51
CA PRO A 567 41.97 -22.15 6.05
C PRO A 567 42.91 -21.54 4.99
N LEU A 568 42.44 -20.51 4.28
CA LEU A 568 43.24 -19.75 3.32
C LEU A 568 43.57 -18.35 3.86
N PRO A 569 44.78 -17.82 3.56
CA PRO A 569 45.11 -16.42 3.82
C PRO A 569 44.09 -15.45 3.20
N PRO A 570 43.84 -14.27 3.82
CA PRO A 570 42.87 -13.29 3.32
C PRO A 570 43.09 -12.87 1.86
N VAL A 571 44.36 -12.74 1.46
CA VAL A 571 44.74 -12.36 0.08
C VAL A 571 44.28 -13.41 -0.94
N LEU A 572 44.44 -14.70 -0.63
CA LEU A 572 43.98 -15.79 -1.50
C LEU A 572 42.45 -15.89 -1.51
N LYS A 573 41.79 -15.64 -0.38
CA LYS A 573 40.31 -15.55 -0.32
C LYS A 573 39.79 -14.44 -1.22
N ASN A 574 40.36 -13.24 -1.11
CA ASN A 574 39.99 -12.09 -1.94
C ASN A 574 40.20 -12.37 -3.43
N TYR A 575 41.33 -13.00 -3.76
CA TYR A 575 41.66 -13.42 -5.11
C TYR A 575 40.69 -14.47 -5.67
N ILE A 576 40.23 -15.45 -4.87
CA ILE A 576 39.25 -16.46 -5.30
C ILE A 576 37.86 -15.85 -5.46
N LEU A 577 37.50 -14.89 -4.60
CA LEU A 577 36.19 -14.23 -4.57
C LEU A 577 36.08 -13.05 -5.54
N TYR A 578 37.08 -12.84 -6.41
CA TYR A 578 37.10 -11.72 -7.36
C TYR A 578 36.87 -10.36 -6.68
N LYS A 579 37.42 -10.17 -5.47
CA LYS A 579 37.21 -8.93 -4.71
C LYS A 579 37.70 -7.67 -5.43
N GLU A 580 38.64 -7.79 -6.36
CA GLU A 580 39.04 -6.68 -7.22
C GLU A 580 37.93 -6.24 -8.21
N TYR A 581 36.99 -7.13 -8.54
CA TYR A 581 35.84 -6.90 -9.41
C TYR A 581 34.54 -6.63 -8.62
N ASP A 582 34.63 -6.58 -7.29
CA ASP A 582 33.53 -6.11 -6.42
C ASP A 582 33.46 -4.58 -6.53
N LEU A 583 32.67 -4.11 -7.51
CA LEU A 583 32.52 -2.69 -7.80
C LEU A 583 31.55 -1.98 -6.84
N TYR A 584 30.65 -2.72 -6.21
CA TYR A 584 29.66 -2.18 -5.27
C TYR A 584 30.35 -1.52 -4.06
N GLY A 585 31.31 -2.20 -3.43
CA GLY A 585 32.06 -1.65 -2.29
C GLY A 585 33.00 -0.49 -2.63
N LYS A 586 33.27 -0.23 -3.91
CA LYS A 586 34.14 0.88 -4.38
C LYS A 586 33.35 2.17 -4.63
N GLY A 587 32.03 2.09 -4.79
CA GLY A 587 31.16 3.25 -5.02
C GLY A 587 30.83 4.07 -3.76
N ILE A 588 31.02 3.53 -2.56
CA ILE A 588 30.70 4.21 -1.28
C ILE A 588 31.79 5.25 -0.90
N HIS A 589 32.90 5.31 -1.63
CA HIS A 589 34.01 6.26 -1.40
C HIS A 589 34.22 7.28 -2.53
N LEU A 590 33.22 7.44 -3.42
CA LEU A 590 33.22 8.46 -4.46
C LEU A 590 31.91 9.26 -4.40
N GLU A 591 31.73 9.98 -3.28
CA GLU A 591 31.02 11.27 -3.24
C GLU A 591 31.94 12.32 -2.62
#